data_AF-A0A7J3JS36-F1
#
_entry.id   AF-A0A7J3JS36-F1
#
_cell.length_a   1.000
_cell.length_b   1.000
_cell.length_c   1.000
_cell.angle_alpha   90.00
_cell.angle_beta   90.00
_cell.angle_gamma   90.00
#
_symmetry.space_group_name_H-M   'P 1'
#
loop_
_entity.id
_entity.type
_entity.pdbx_description
1 polymer ?
#
loop_
_entity_poly.entity_id
_entity_poly.type
_entity_poly.pdbx_seq_one_letter_code
_entity_poly.pdbx_strand_id
1 'polypeptide(L)'
;MLFCCNSCGTVYKSEDVLHGFRCRVCGAPLEICNFIGNWHPRGFGLSRYQSMLPLKLVKSLGEGSTPIVSAELYGVKVYFKLEYLNPSGS
;
A
#
# COMPACT_ATOMS: atom_id res chain seq x y z
N MET A 1 -4.93 7.54 12.87
CA MET A 1 -4.37 6.18 12.71
C MET A 1 -3.21 6.04 13.68
N LEU A 2 -2.86 4.82 14.10
CA LEU A 2 -1.74 4.57 15.01
C LEU A 2 -0.62 3.86 14.25
N PHE A 3 0.61 4.20 14.61
CA PHE A 3 1.82 3.57 14.09
C PHE A 3 2.62 2.93 15.22
N CYS A 4 3.18 1.74 15.01
CA CYS A 4 3.93 1.00 16.02
C CYS A 4 5.26 0.55 15.46
N CYS A 5 6.23 0.47 16.37
CA CYS A 5 7.47 -0.21 16.11
C CYS A 5 7.37 -1.66 16.60
N ASN A 6 7.47 -2.62 15.69
CA ASN A 6 7.50 -4.05 16.06
C ASN A 6 8.80 -4.47 16.79
N SER A 7 9.84 -3.63 16.78
CA SER A 7 11.11 -3.92 17.46
C SER A 7 11.13 -3.51 18.93
N CYS A 8 10.55 -2.35 19.30
CA CYS A 8 10.58 -1.83 20.67
C CYS A 8 9.20 -1.57 21.30
N GLY A 9 8.11 -1.78 20.54
CA GLY A 9 6.74 -1.62 21.02
C GLY A 9 6.26 -0.18 21.16
N THR A 10 7.07 0.83 20.84
CA THR A 10 6.64 2.24 20.89
C THR A 10 5.52 2.51 19.90
N VAL A 11 4.50 3.24 20.34
CA VAL A 11 3.32 3.62 19.55
C VAL A 11 3.29 5.14 19.34
N TYR A 12 2.93 5.57 18.14
CA TYR A 12 2.85 6.95 17.69
C TYR A 12 1.47 7.24 17.11
N LYS A 13 0.97 8.46 17.28
CA LYS A 13 -0.20 8.94 16.52
C LYS A 13 0.24 9.41 15.14
N SER A 14 -0.70 9.51 14.20
CA SER A 14 -0.45 10.01 12.84
C SER A 14 0.25 11.38 12.81
N GLU A 15 -0.12 12.28 13.73
CA GLU A 15 0.51 13.61 13.87
C GLU A 15 1.96 13.55 14.35
N ASP A 16 2.37 12.47 15.03
CA ASP A 16 3.74 12.31 15.53
C ASP A 16 4.70 11.75 14.47
N VAL A 17 4.20 11.24 13.33
CA VAL A 17 5.04 10.61 12.28
C VAL A 17 5.27 11.51 11.07
N LEU A 18 4.91 12.80 11.16
CA LEU A 18 5.03 13.78 10.06
C LEU A 18 6.45 13.93 9.50
N HIS A 19 7.48 13.57 10.27
CA HIS A 19 8.89 13.69 9.87
C HIS A 19 9.53 12.35 9.49
N GLY A 20 8.75 11.27 9.36
CA GLY A 20 9.25 9.99 8.82
C GLY A 20 8.63 8.75 9.47
N PHE A 21 8.71 7.63 8.75
CA PHE A 21 8.19 6.32 9.16
C PHE A 21 9.24 5.46 9.89
N ARG A 22 10.08 6.08 10.72
CA ARG A 22 11.06 5.39 11.56
C ARG A 22 10.82 5.68 13.02
N CYS A 23 10.98 4.67 13.85
CA CYS A 23 10.90 4.77 15.29
C CYS A 23 12.00 5.71 15.82
N ARG A 24 11.60 6.69 16.64
CA ARG A 24 12.54 7.65 17.26
C ARG A 24 13.35 7.05 18.40
N VAL A 25 13.00 5.85 18.86
CA VAL A 25 13.68 5.14 19.97
C VAL A 25 14.75 4.18 19.44
N CYS A 26 14.42 3.36 18.44
CA CYS A 26 15.32 2.31 17.94
C CYS A 26 15.65 2.39 16.44
N GLY A 27 15.06 3.33 15.69
CA GLY A 27 15.35 3.53 14.27
C GLY A 27 14.68 2.55 13.29
N ALA A 28 14.00 1.51 13.78
CA ALA A 28 13.28 0.53 12.96
C ALA A 28 12.05 1.15 12.26
N PRO A 29 11.60 0.59 11.12
CA PRO A 29 10.40 1.06 10.44
C PRO A 29 9.15 1.00 11.32
N LEU A 30 8.24 1.95 11.11
CA LEU A 30 6.93 1.97 11.73
C LEU A 30 5.89 1.28 10.85
N GLU A 31 5.01 0.51 11.48
CA GLU A 31 3.87 -0.17 10.85
C GLU A 31 2.55 0.39 11.37
N ILE A 32 1.44 0.04 10.70
CA ILE A 32 0.10 0.46 11.13
C ILE A 32 -0.41 -0.48 12.21
N CYS A 33 -0.75 0.05 13.39
CA CYS A 33 -1.12 -0.79 14.52
C CYS A 33 -2.52 -1.36 14.42
N ASN A 34 -2.65 -2.61 14.83
CA ASN A 34 -3.91 -3.29 15.16
C ASN A 34 -4.97 -3.15 14.05
N PHE A 35 -4.55 -2.95 12.81
CA PHE A 35 -5.45 -2.93 11.68
C PHE A 35 -5.65 -4.36 11.20
N ILE A 36 -6.88 -4.85 11.36
CA ILE A 36 -7.31 -6.12 10.80
C ILE A 36 -8.27 -5.79 9.67
N GLY A 37 -7.78 -5.91 8.44
CA GLY A 37 -8.63 -5.79 7.25
C GLY A 37 -9.62 -6.95 7.18
N ASN A 38 -10.78 -6.70 6.58
CA ASN A 38 -11.76 -7.75 6.28
C ASN A 38 -11.85 -7.90 4.77
N TRP A 39 -11.66 -9.12 4.26
CA TRP A 39 -11.71 -9.38 2.83
C TRP A 39 -13.16 -9.33 2.32
N HIS A 40 -13.57 -8.14 1.88
CA HIS A 40 -14.88 -7.91 1.28
C HIS A 40 -14.72 -6.96 0.07
N PRO A 41 -14.18 -7.44 -1.06
CA PRO A 41 -13.85 -6.59 -2.18
C PRO A 41 -15.11 -6.12 -2.92
N ARG A 42 -15.26 -4.81 -3.13
CA ARG A 42 -16.41 -4.20 -3.83
C ARG A 42 -15.99 -2.96 -4.60
N GLY A 43 -16.38 -2.87 -5.88
CA GLY A 43 -15.98 -1.78 -6.76
C GLY A 43 -14.77 -2.12 -7.63
N PHE A 44 -14.00 -1.09 -8.02
CA PHE A 44 -12.94 -1.16 -9.03
C PHE A 44 -11.62 -0.57 -8.53
N GLY A 45 -10.51 -0.94 -9.18
CA GLY A 45 -9.18 -0.41 -8.85
C GLY A 45 -8.81 -0.59 -7.38
N LEU A 46 -8.20 0.43 -6.76
CA LEU A 46 -7.88 0.43 -5.33
C LEU A 46 -9.12 0.46 -4.44
N SER A 47 -10.20 1.15 -4.87
CA SER A 47 -11.46 1.22 -4.10
C SER A 47 -12.07 -0.16 -3.85
N ARG A 48 -11.80 -1.12 -4.75
CA ARG A 48 -12.18 -2.53 -4.58
C ARG A 48 -11.75 -3.08 -3.22
N TYR A 49 -10.56 -2.70 -2.75
CA TYR A 49 -9.94 -3.25 -1.53
C TYR A 49 -10.10 -2.34 -0.32
N GLN A 50 -11.04 -1.38 -0.34
CA GLN A 50 -11.29 -0.44 0.76
C GLN A 50 -11.47 -1.10 2.14
N SER A 51 -12.04 -2.31 2.19
CA SER A 51 -12.25 -3.09 3.42
C SER A 51 -10.96 -3.68 4.00
N MET A 52 -9.88 -3.70 3.21
CA MET A 52 -8.54 -4.15 3.57
C MET A 52 -7.56 -2.98 3.76
N LEU A 53 -8.02 -1.73 3.71
CA LEU A 53 -7.18 -0.55 3.87
C LEU A 53 -7.50 0.19 5.18
N PRO A 54 -6.49 0.64 5.94
CA PRO A 54 -6.66 1.40 7.18
C PRO A 54 -7.01 2.88 6.97
N LEU A 55 -7.49 3.23 5.77
CA LEU A 55 -7.77 4.59 5.36
C LEU A 55 -8.94 4.60 4.39
N LYS A 56 -9.75 5.67 4.40
CA LYS A 56 -10.82 5.87 3.43
C LYS A 56 -10.27 6.53 2.16
N LEU A 57 -10.45 5.89 1.01
CA LEU A 57 -10.14 6.48 -0.28
C LEU A 57 -11.22 7.53 -0.62
N VAL A 58 -10.82 8.81 -0.63
CA VAL A 58 -11.75 9.94 -0.86
C VAL A 58 -11.70 10.43 -2.31
N LYS A 59 -10.59 10.21 -3.01
CA LYS A 59 -10.34 10.63 -4.38
C LYS A 59 -9.60 9.52 -5.13
N SER A 60 -9.91 9.37 -6.40
CA SER A 60 -9.28 8.43 -7.31
C SER A 60 -9.21 9.07 -8.69
N LEU A 61 -8.14 8.77 -9.43
CA LEU A 61 -7.99 9.11 -10.85
C LEU A 61 -8.27 7.90 -11.74
N GLY A 62 -8.79 6.81 -11.16
CA GLY A 62 -8.97 5.54 -11.85
C GLY A 62 -7.71 4.65 -11.81
N GLU A 63 -6.84 4.84 -10.82
CA GLU A 63 -5.66 3.99 -10.62
C GLU A 63 -5.98 2.51 -10.34
N GLY A 64 -5.00 1.66 -10.63
CA GLY A 64 -5.13 0.22 -10.60
C GLY A 64 -5.66 -0.35 -11.91
N SER A 65 -5.99 -1.65 -11.90
CA SER A 65 -6.43 -2.39 -13.10
C SER A 65 -5.50 -2.27 -14.31
N THR A 66 -4.23 -1.94 -14.09
CA THR A 66 -3.20 -1.88 -15.13
C THR A 66 -3.04 -3.25 -15.79
N PRO A 67 -2.75 -3.32 -17.09
CA PRO A 67 -2.68 -4.58 -17.81
C PRO A 67 -1.54 -5.46 -17.32
N ILE A 68 -1.74 -6.77 -17.43
CA ILE A 68 -0.67 -7.76 -17.41
C ILE A 68 -0.44 -8.18 -18.86
N VAL A 69 0.76 -7.95 -19.38
CA VAL A 69 1.15 -8.36 -20.73
C VAL A 69 2.22 -9.44 -20.65
N SER A 70 2.30 -10.32 -21.66
CA SER A 70 3.35 -11.33 -21.73
C SER A 70 4.30 -11.06 -22.89
N ALA A 71 5.59 -11.35 -22.70
CA ALA A 71 6.58 -11.39 -23.77
C ALA A 71 7.47 -12.62 -23.62
N GLU A 72 8.08 -13.06 -24.72
CA GLU A 72 9.11 -14.09 -24.69
C GLU A 72 10.48 -13.42 -24.65
N LEU A 73 11.26 -13.71 -23.60
CA LEU A 73 12.61 -13.18 -23.41
C LEU A 73 13.55 -14.35 -23.14
N TYR A 74 14.59 -14.50 -23.96
CA TYR A 74 15.58 -15.57 -23.82
C TYR A 74 14.96 -16.98 -23.74
N GLY A 75 13.89 -17.24 -24.50
CA GLY A 75 13.17 -18.51 -24.49
C GLY A 75 12.25 -18.73 -23.29
N VAL A 76 12.01 -17.70 -22.46
CA VAL A 76 11.12 -17.76 -21.29
C VAL A 76 9.96 -16.81 -21.48
N LYS A 77 8.73 -17.28 -21.20
CA LYS A 77 7.54 -16.44 -21.15
C LYS A 77 7.51 -15.63 -19.86
N VAL A 78 7.66 -14.32 -19.96
CA VAL A 78 7.65 -13.36 -18.85
C VAL A 78 6.36 -12.57 -18.87
N TYR A 79 5.76 -12.35 -17.70
CA TYR A 79 4.57 -11.50 -17.52
C TYR A 79 4.96 -10.20 -16.84
N PHE A 80 4.54 -9.08 -17.42
CA PHE A 80 4.80 -7.73 -16.92
C PHE A 80 3.51 -7.12 -16.40
N LYS A 81 3.55 -6.66 -15.15
CA LYS A 81 2.49 -5.83 -14.57
C LYS A 81 2.83 -4.37 -14.83
N LEU A 82 2.09 -3.72 -15.74
CA LEU A 82 2.45 -2.41 -16.26
C LEU A 82 1.94 -1.27 -15.36
N GLU A 83 2.45 -1.17 -14.12
CA GLU A 83 2.01 -0.14 -13.16
C GLU A 83 2.31 1.30 -13.60
N TYR A 84 3.29 1.51 -14.49
CA TYR A 84 3.55 2.83 -15.07
C TYR A 84 2.39 3.37 -15.91
N LEU A 85 1.39 2.55 -16.24
CA LEU A 85 0.16 2.99 -16.90
C LEU A 85 -0.89 3.56 -15.93
N ASN A 86 -0.59 3.64 -14.63
CA ASN A 86 -1.38 4.46 -13.71
C ASN A 86 -1.32 5.95 -14.10
N PRO A 87 -2.29 6.78 -13.69
CA PRO A 87 -2.36 8.19 -14.08
C PRO A 87 -1.10 9.02 -13.78
N SER A 88 -0.32 8.63 -12.78
CA SER A 88 0.91 9.34 -12.39
C SER A 88 2.15 8.95 -13.22
N GLY A 89 2.06 7.88 -14.03
CA GLY A 89 3.23 7.23 -14.62
C GLY A 89 3.89 6.20 -13.69
N SER A 90 3.33 5.98 -12.49
CA SER A 90 3.74 5.00 -11.48
C SER A 90 2.57 4.60 -10.57
#